data_AF-P68581-F1
#
_entry.id   AF-P68581-F1
#
_cell.length_a   1.000
_cell.length_b   1.000
_cell.length_c   1.000
_cell.angle_alpha   90.00
_cell.angle_beta   90.00
_cell.angle_gamma   90.00
#
_symmetry.space_group_name_H-M   'P 1'
#
loop_
_entity.id
_entity.type
_entity.pdbx_description
1 polymer ?
#
loop_
_entity_poly.entity_id
_entity_poly.type
_entity_poly.pdbx_seq_one_letter_code
_entity_poly.pdbx_strand_id
1 'polypeptide(L)'
;MHVVELRSTNHKDIDADFVLNAKQTYIESVLNIRKMIVNAKTEDDLHGAKIEIAALLKDLNRVLLGGDGLKRSIENNPHFRSLIHFVKNLKRHIAIEFEEFIYQP
;
A
#
# COMPACT_ATOMS: atom_id res chain seq x y z
N MET A 1 9.41 -1.20 8.07
CA MET A 1 8.17 -1.40 7.28
C MET A 1 7.02 -1.70 8.24
N HIS A 2 6.00 -0.83 8.33
CA HIS A 2 4.78 -1.11 9.09
C HIS A 2 3.81 -1.86 8.17
N VAL A 3 3.64 -3.17 8.38
CA VAL A 3 2.61 -3.97 7.70
C VAL A 3 1.26 -3.59 8.30
N VAL A 4 0.29 -3.17 7.50
CA VAL A 4 -1.08 -2.98 7.99
C VAL A 4 -1.68 -4.36 8.23
N GLU A 5 -1.68 -4.81 9.49
CA GLU A 5 -2.23 -6.11 9.85
C GLU A 5 -3.76 -6.10 9.84
N LEU A 6 -4.36 -6.38 8.68
CA LEU A 6 -5.82 -6.58 8.55
C LEU A 6 -6.29 -7.99 8.98
N ARG A 7 -5.47 -8.77 9.69
CA ARG A 7 -5.66 -10.23 9.80
C ARG A 7 -6.77 -10.69 10.75
N SER A 8 -7.27 -9.87 11.67
CA SER A 8 -8.28 -10.36 12.63
C SER A 8 -9.35 -9.38 13.08
N THR A 9 -9.34 -8.13 12.62
CA THR A 9 -10.47 -7.24 12.86
C THR A 9 -11.61 -7.70 11.95
N ASN A 10 -12.73 -8.09 12.55
CA ASN A 10 -13.97 -8.21 11.80
C ASN A 10 -14.14 -6.86 11.09
N HIS A 11 -14.10 -6.81 9.76
CA HIS A 11 -13.98 -5.54 9.03
C HIS A 11 -15.11 -4.53 9.33
N LYS A 12 -16.18 -4.98 9.98
CA LYS A 12 -17.24 -4.14 10.55
C LYS A 12 -16.75 -3.16 11.62
N ASP A 13 -15.67 -3.50 12.32
CA ASP A 13 -15.11 -2.71 13.42
C ASP A 13 -14.01 -1.75 12.95
N ILE A 14 -13.75 -1.68 11.63
CA ILE A 14 -12.81 -0.71 11.07
C ILE A 14 -13.42 0.69 11.19
N ASP A 15 -12.89 1.48 12.10
CA ASP A 15 -13.29 2.86 12.29
C ASP A 15 -12.53 3.83 11.36
N ALA A 16 -12.89 5.11 11.47
CA ALA A 16 -12.27 6.17 10.69
C ALA A 16 -10.78 6.36 11.02
N ASP A 17 -10.39 6.18 12.29
CA ASP A 17 -9.03 6.41 12.77
C ASP A 17 -8.08 5.33 12.25
N PHE A 18 -8.51 4.08 12.27
CA PHE A 18 -7.79 2.98 11.64
C PHE A 18 -7.54 3.26 10.16
N VAL A 19 -8.58 3.68 9.43
CA VAL A 19 -8.46 3.97 7.99
C VAL A 19 -7.54 5.17 7.73
N LEU A 20 -7.62 6.20 8.57
CA LEU A 20 -6.73 7.36 8.47
C LEU A 20 -5.27 6.96 8.69
N ASN A 21 -5.00 6.19 9.74
CA ASN A 21 -3.66 5.69 10.07
C ASN A 21 -3.11 4.78 8.97
N ALA A 22 -3.94 3.89 8.40
CA ALA A 22 -3.54 3.04 7.29
C ALA A 22 -3.19 3.85 6.04
N LYS A 23 -4.03 4.84 5.68
CA LYS A 23 -3.76 5.75 4.56
C LYS A 23 -2.44 6.50 4.76
N GLN A 24 -2.24 7.07 5.94
CA GLN A 24 -1.03 7.81 6.28
C GLN A 24 0.22 6.94 6.18
N THR A 25 0.18 5.73 6.73
CA THR A 25 1.28 4.75 6.67
C THR A 25 1.69 4.44 5.22
N TYR A 26 0.69 4.28 4.35
CA TYR A 26 0.93 4.02 2.93
C TYR A 26 1.52 5.22 2.18
N ILE A 27 1.04 6.44 2.48
CA ILE A 27 1.59 7.68 1.92
C ILE A 27 3.05 7.83 2.34
N GLU A 28 3.34 7.66 3.63
CA GLU A 28 4.70 7.74 4.18
C GLU A 28 5.64 6.71 3.55
N SER A 29 5.15 5.49 3.31
CA SER A 29 5.93 4.46 2.61
C SER A 29 6.33 4.91 1.21
N VAL A 30 5.40 5.49 0.43
CA VAL A 30 5.71 6.03 -0.90
C VAL A 30 6.68 7.20 -0.82
N LEU A 31 6.51 8.13 0.13
CA LEU A 31 7.41 9.26 0.30
C LEU A 31 8.83 8.81 0.69
N ASN A 32 8.96 7.79 1.53
CA ASN A 32 10.24 7.22 1.92
C ASN A 32 10.94 6.57 0.72
N ILE A 33 10.21 5.81 -0.10
CA ILE A 33 10.73 5.22 -1.34
C ILE A 33 11.24 6.32 -2.29
N ARG A 34 10.45 7.39 -2.51
CA ARG A 34 10.89 8.53 -3.32
C ARG A 34 12.18 9.14 -2.78
N LYS A 35 12.26 9.30 -1.46
CA LYS A 35 13.44 9.84 -0.80
C LYS A 35 14.66 8.93 -1.00
N MET A 36 14.50 7.61 -0.94
CA MET A 36 15.57 6.66 -1.24
C MET A 36 16.06 6.84 -2.68
N ILE A 37 15.16 6.93 -3.66
CA ILE A 37 15.50 7.10 -5.07
C ILE A 37 16.21 8.42 -5.33
N VAL A 38 15.67 9.53 -4.81
CA VAL A 38 16.24 10.88 -5.02
C VAL A 38 17.63 11.02 -4.39
N ASN A 39 17.89 10.32 -3.28
CA ASN A 39 19.19 10.37 -2.60
C ASN A 39 20.14 9.23 -2.98
N ALA A 40 19.73 8.35 -3.90
CA ALA A 40 20.56 7.24 -4.35
C ALA A 40 21.83 7.76 -5.02
N LYS A 41 22.98 7.22 -4.59
CA LYS A 41 24.30 7.52 -5.17
C LYS A 41 24.92 6.31 -5.85
N THR A 42 24.38 5.13 -5.58
CA THR A 42 24.87 3.84 -6.04
C THR A 42 23.73 2.99 -6.59
N GLU A 43 24.08 1.98 -7.38
CA GLU A 43 23.10 0.98 -7.84
C GLU A 43 22.49 0.20 -6.67
N ASP A 44 23.25 -0.02 -5.59
CA ASP A 44 22.75 -0.67 -4.37
C ASP A 44 21.64 0.14 -3.69
N ASP A 45 21.74 1.47 -3.69
CA ASP A 45 20.68 2.36 -3.16
C ASP A 45 19.39 2.19 -3.98
N LEU A 46 19.52 2.12 -5.31
CA LEU A 46 18.39 1.90 -6.23
C LEU A 46 17.82 0.49 -6.05
N HIS A 47 18.67 -0.51 -5.83
CA HIS A 47 18.24 -1.88 -5.53
C HIS A 47 17.43 -1.94 -4.23
N GLY A 48 17.87 -1.23 -3.19
CA GLY A 48 17.10 -1.07 -1.96
C GLY A 48 15.71 -0.47 -2.20
N ALA A 49 15.61 0.55 -3.05
CA ALA A 49 14.32 1.12 -3.43
C ALA A 49 13.43 0.12 -4.20
N LYS A 50 14.01 -0.67 -5.13
CA LYS A 50 13.29 -1.74 -5.86
C LYS A 50 12.67 -2.75 -4.88
N ILE A 51 13.41 -3.17 -3.84
CA ILE A 51 12.92 -4.10 -2.82
C ILE A 51 11.72 -3.50 -2.05
N GLU A 52 11.83 -2.24 -1.61
CA GLU A 52 10.76 -1.58 -0.86
C GLU A 52 9.49 -1.38 -1.72
N ILE A 53 9.64 -1.03 -3.00
CA ILE A 53 8.51 -0.96 -3.96
C ILE A 53 7.82 -2.32 -4.08
N ALA A 54 8.59 -3.40 -4.25
CA ALA A 54 8.04 -4.75 -4.37
C ALA A 54 7.31 -5.18 -3.08
N ALA A 55 7.87 -4.86 -1.91
CA ALA A 55 7.26 -5.14 -0.62
C ALA A 55 5.95 -4.37 -0.43
N LEU A 56 5.92 -3.08 -0.78
CA LEU A 56 4.73 -2.24 -0.73
C LEU A 56 3.64 -2.76 -1.68
N LEU A 57 3.98 -3.11 -2.93
CA LEU A 57 3.03 -3.68 -3.88
C LEU A 57 2.45 -5.01 -3.37
N LYS A 58 3.26 -5.85 -2.74
CA LYS A 58 2.79 -7.10 -2.12
C LYS A 58 1.79 -6.84 -0.99
N ASP A 59 2.06 -5.85 -0.15
CA ASP A 59 1.15 -5.46 0.94
C ASP A 59 -0.18 -4.90 0.40
N LEU A 60 -0.13 -3.98 -0.57
CA LEU A 60 -1.34 -3.44 -1.22
C LEU A 60 -2.16 -4.55 -1.88
N ASN A 61 -1.51 -5.51 -2.55
CA ASN A 61 -2.18 -6.67 -3.11
C ASN A 61 -2.86 -7.51 -2.02
N ARG A 62 -2.20 -7.75 -0.88
CA ARG A 62 -2.79 -8.49 0.24
C ARG A 62 -4.04 -7.79 0.78
N VAL A 63 -4.05 -6.46 0.89
CA VAL A 63 -5.26 -5.71 1.29
C VAL A 63 -6.39 -5.86 0.28
N LEU A 64 -6.07 -5.91 -1.01
CA LEU A 64 -7.04 -6.12 -2.08
C LEU A 64 -7.49 -7.58 -2.24
N LEU A 65 -6.76 -8.54 -1.66
CA LEU A 65 -7.08 -9.95 -1.66
C LEU A 65 -7.92 -10.29 -0.44
N GLY A 66 -9.25 -10.27 -0.58
CA GLY A 66 -10.12 -10.82 0.46
C GLY A 66 -11.41 -11.49 -0.03
N GLY A 67 -11.51 -11.80 -1.32
CA GLY A 67 -12.64 -12.55 -1.90
C GLY A 67 -14.01 -12.02 -1.46
N ASP A 68 -14.94 -12.93 -1.16
CA ASP A 68 -16.29 -12.58 -0.68
C ASP A 68 -16.28 -11.87 0.69
N GLY A 69 -15.25 -12.11 1.52
CA GLY A 69 -15.06 -11.42 2.79
C GLY A 69 -14.82 -9.93 2.59
N LEU A 70 -13.98 -9.58 1.62
CA LEU A 70 -13.70 -8.19 1.24
C LEU A 70 -14.94 -7.49 0.71
N LYS A 71 -15.67 -8.14 -0.20
CA LYS A 71 -16.88 -7.57 -0.80
C LYS A 71 -17.92 -7.23 0.27
N ARG A 72 -18.23 -8.18 1.15
CA ARG A 72 -19.17 -7.96 2.27
C ARG A 72 -18.71 -6.84 3.18
N SER A 73 -17.41 -6.71 3.41
CA SER A 73 -16.84 -5.68 4.27
C SER A 73 -16.97 -4.28 3.65
N ILE A 74 -16.73 -4.15 2.33
CA ILE A 74 -16.91 -2.89 1.58
C ILE A 74 -18.38 -2.46 1.55
N GLU A 75 -19.30 -3.43 1.44
CA GLU A 75 -20.74 -3.17 1.42
C GLU A 75 -21.22 -2.65 2.78
N ASN A 76 -20.72 -3.24 3.88
CA ASN A 76 -21.19 -2.95 5.23
C ASN A 76 -20.40 -1.86 5.98
N ASN A 77 -19.20 -1.49 5.52
CA ASN A 77 -18.37 -0.49 6.20
C ASN A 77 -17.89 0.60 5.21
N PRO A 78 -18.39 1.85 5.32
CA PRO A 78 -18.00 2.94 4.43
C PRO A 78 -16.54 3.38 4.60
N HIS A 79 -15.97 3.27 5.81
CA HIS A 79 -14.56 3.56 6.06
C HIS A 79 -13.68 2.53 5.35
N PHE A 80 -14.00 1.26 5.48
CA PHE A 80 -13.28 0.19 4.78
C PHE A 80 -13.41 0.34 3.27
N ARG A 81 -14.60 0.70 2.74
CA ARG A 81 -14.77 1.06 1.32
C ARG A 81 -13.82 2.18 0.89
N SER A 82 -13.70 3.23 1.69
CA SER A 82 -12.79 4.35 1.44
C SER A 82 -11.32 3.89 1.42
N LEU A 83 -10.93 3.02 2.35
CA LEU A 83 -9.59 2.43 2.38
C LEU A 83 -9.30 1.63 1.12
N ILE A 84 -10.22 0.77 0.69
CA ILE A 84 -10.04 -0.05 -0.52
C ILE A 84 -9.94 0.82 -1.77
N HIS A 85 -10.75 1.87 -1.89
CA HIS A 85 -10.64 2.79 -3.01
C HIS A 85 -9.28 3.50 -3.02
N PHE A 86 -8.83 3.97 -1.86
CA PHE A 86 -7.50 4.56 -1.70
C PHE A 86 -6.38 3.59 -2.10
N VAL A 87 -6.39 2.35 -1.59
CA VAL A 87 -5.38 1.33 -1.89
C VAL A 87 -5.33 1.00 -3.39
N LYS A 88 -6.49 0.92 -4.07
CA LYS A 88 -6.54 0.74 -5.53
C LYS A 88 -5.88 1.88 -6.29
N ASN A 89 -6.19 3.12 -5.93
CA ASN A 89 -5.61 4.29 -6.58
C ASN A 89 -4.11 4.40 -6.30
N LEU A 90 -3.70 4.11 -5.06
CA LEU A 90 -2.29 4.11 -4.68
C LEU A 90 -1.48 3.05 -5.44
N LYS A 91 -2.02 1.83 -5.56
CA LYS A 91 -1.37 0.78 -6.35
C LYS A 91 -1.15 1.22 -7.81
N ARG A 92 -2.16 1.85 -8.43
CA ARG A 92 -2.04 2.41 -9.79
C ARG A 92 -0.98 3.51 -9.85
N HIS A 93 -0.97 4.39 -8.87
CA HIS A 93 -0.01 5.48 -8.77
C HIS A 93 1.44 4.96 -8.68
N ILE A 94 1.70 3.99 -7.81
CA ILE A 94 3.02 3.33 -7.67
C ILE A 94 3.46 2.68 -8.97
N ALA A 95 2.55 1.99 -9.66
CA ALA A 95 2.86 1.32 -10.92
C ALA A 95 3.27 2.30 -12.03
N ILE A 96 2.73 3.53 -12.02
CA ILE A 96 3.08 4.58 -12.98
C ILE A 96 4.37 5.29 -12.56
N GLU A 97 4.44 5.73 -11.30
CA GLU A 97 5.56 6.54 -10.83
C GLU A 97 6.87 5.75 -10.81
N PHE A 98 6.81 4.49 -10.38
CA PHE A 98 7.99 3.64 -10.23
C PHE A 98 8.08 2.58 -11.32
N GLU A 99 7.46 2.81 -12.48
CA GLU A 99 7.43 1.87 -13.61
C GLU A 99 8.85 1.39 -13.97
N GLU A 100 9.80 2.33 -14.05
CA GLU A 100 11.21 2.04 -14.34
C GLU A 100 11.85 1.11 -13.29
N PHE A 101 11.50 1.27 -12.02
CA PHE A 101 12.02 0.43 -10.94
C PHE A 101 11.36 -0.95 -10.86
N ILE A 102 10.13 -1.08 -11.36
CA ILE A 102 9.36 -2.32 -11.32
C ILE A 102 9.70 -3.22 -12.52
N TYR A 103 9.94 -2.64 -13.69
CA TYR A 103 10.03 -3.38 -14.95
C TYR A 103 11.37 -3.31 -15.66
N GLN A 104 12.28 -2.41 -15.28
CA GLN A 104 13.63 -2.41 -15.87
C GLN A 104 14.58 -3.29 -15.03
N PRO A 105 15.34 -4.19 -15.69
CA PRO A 105 16.33 -5.04 -15.03
C PRO A 105 17.33 -4.21 -14.20
#